data_AF-A0AAE1PPW9-F1
#
_entry.id   AF-A0AAE1PPW9-F1
#
_cell.length_a   1.000
_cell.length_b   1.000
_cell.length_c   1.000
_cell.angle_alpha   90.00
_cell.angle_beta   90.00
_cell.angle_gamma   90.00
#
_symmetry.space_group_name_H-M   'P 1'
#
loop_
_entity.id
_entity.type
_entity.pdbx_description
1 polymer ?
#
loop_
_entity_poly.entity_id
_entity_poly.type
_entity_poly.pdbx_seq_one_letter_code
_entity_poly.pdbx_strand_id
1 'polypeptide(L)'
;MVGTTTNIGERARIIALREEGVQINEIAARVGHHRATVLRILAASRCIGNNQIPLPKPRLGKKKKTPERTDTLIKRCVIKNPFITSVEIKKEYPELLRNVSERTIRDRLHRDLKLRAHRAARKPYLTKSMKNGIFLHDGAPPHKCKNVNQWLRENNIPEIEWPGNSPDLNPIENVWSLMKNELKGKDTSTVIHLKETVLQLWRGIDSSYFEKIASSMPRRIQAVINAHGDNTKY
;
A
#
# COMPACT_ATOMS: atom_id res chain seq x y z
N MET A 1 -28.74 20.29 -35.36
CA MET A 1 -29.15 19.75 -34.05
C MET A 1 -28.00 18.97 -33.45
N VAL A 2 -27.39 19.48 -32.38
CA VAL A 2 -26.35 18.77 -31.62
C VAL A 2 -27.04 17.63 -30.86
N GLY A 3 -26.61 16.38 -31.06
CA GLY A 3 -27.20 15.24 -30.37
C GLY A 3 -26.94 15.32 -28.86
N THR A 4 -27.95 15.68 -28.08
CA THR A 4 -27.88 15.71 -26.61
C THR A 4 -27.81 14.28 -26.08
N THR A 5 -26.76 13.98 -25.31
CA THR A 5 -26.60 12.66 -24.69
C THR A 5 -27.40 12.64 -23.39
N THR A 6 -28.27 11.63 -23.18
CA THR A 6 -29.05 11.54 -21.94
C THR A 6 -28.18 11.22 -20.74
N ASN A 7 -28.23 12.06 -19.71
CA ASN A 7 -27.55 11.83 -18.44
C ASN A 7 -28.35 10.87 -17.53
N ILE A 8 -27.77 10.41 -16.41
CA ILE A 8 -28.41 9.43 -15.51
C ILE A 8 -29.72 9.98 -14.92
N GLY A 9 -29.74 11.25 -14.51
CA GLY A 9 -30.93 11.88 -13.92
C GLY A 9 -32.08 12.06 -14.91
N GLU A 10 -31.80 12.31 -16.18
CA GLU A 10 -32.81 12.35 -17.25
C GLU A 10 -33.40 10.96 -17.51
N ARG A 11 -32.57 9.92 -17.48
CA ARG A 11 -33.03 8.53 -17.65
C ARG A 11 -33.91 8.10 -16.49
N ALA A 12 -33.58 8.50 -15.27
CA ALA A 12 -34.43 8.30 -14.09
C ALA A 12 -35.78 9.00 -14.23
N ARG A 13 -35.78 10.29 -14.63
CA ARG A 13 -37.02 11.06 -14.87
C ARG A 13 -37.93 10.41 -15.92
N ILE A 14 -37.36 9.89 -17.01
CA ILE A 14 -38.12 9.17 -18.04
C ILE A 14 -38.83 7.94 -17.48
N ILE A 15 -38.16 7.18 -16.61
CA ILE A 15 -38.72 5.97 -15.99
C ILE A 15 -39.83 6.34 -15.01
N ALA A 16 -39.57 7.30 -14.11
CA ALA A 16 -40.56 7.76 -13.13
C ALA A 16 -41.84 8.29 -13.80
N LEU A 17 -41.71 9.16 -14.81
CA LEU A 17 -42.87 9.66 -15.57
C LEU A 17 -43.64 8.53 -16.27
N ARG A 18 -42.96 7.44 -16.65
CA ARG A 18 -43.63 6.29 -17.26
C ARG A 18 -44.37 5.44 -16.23
N GLU A 19 -43.84 5.30 -15.02
CA GLU A 19 -44.50 4.64 -13.89
C GLU A 19 -45.75 5.42 -13.44
N GLU A 20 -45.71 6.76 -13.50
CA GLU A 20 -46.86 7.65 -13.29
C GLU A 20 -47.92 7.58 -14.40
N GLY A 21 -47.70 6.78 -15.46
CA GLY A 21 -48.67 6.59 -16.54
C GLY A 21 -48.64 7.65 -17.65
N VAL A 22 -47.66 8.56 -17.66
CA VAL A 22 -47.55 9.62 -18.68
C VAL A 22 -47.32 9.02 -20.08
N GLN A 23 -47.95 9.63 -21.08
CA GLN A 23 -47.80 9.20 -22.48
C GLN A 23 -46.39 9.51 -23.02
N ILE A 24 -45.87 8.64 -23.89
CA ILE A 24 -44.48 8.70 -24.38
C ILE A 24 -44.16 10.02 -25.10
N ASN A 25 -45.11 10.57 -25.87
CA ASN A 25 -44.93 11.83 -26.58
C ASN A 25 -44.82 13.02 -25.62
N GLU A 26 -45.56 12.97 -24.51
CA GLU A 26 -45.51 13.99 -23.48
C GLU A 26 -44.23 13.88 -22.64
N ILE A 27 -43.78 12.66 -22.33
CA ILE A 27 -42.46 12.43 -21.72
C ILE A 27 -41.34 12.99 -22.62
N ALA A 28 -41.42 12.74 -23.93
CA ALA A 28 -40.46 13.26 -24.91
C ALA A 28 -40.43 14.81 -24.92
N ALA A 29 -41.59 15.46 -24.87
CA ALA A 29 -41.70 16.91 -24.78
C ALA A 29 -41.15 17.48 -23.46
N ARG A 30 -41.50 16.87 -22.31
CA ARG A 30 -41.07 17.31 -20.98
C ARG A 30 -39.56 17.19 -20.77
N VAL A 31 -38.94 16.11 -21.25
CA VAL A 31 -37.50 15.86 -21.08
C VAL A 31 -36.67 16.43 -22.25
N GLY A 32 -37.32 16.93 -23.30
CA GLY A 32 -36.63 17.56 -24.44
C GLY A 32 -35.83 16.59 -25.31
N HIS A 33 -36.26 15.33 -25.39
CA HIS A 33 -35.58 14.28 -26.18
C HIS A 33 -36.50 13.68 -27.23
N HIS A 34 -35.95 13.25 -28.36
CA HIS A 34 -36.72 12.59 -29.41
C HIS A 34 -37.43 11.32 -28.88
N ARG A 35 -38.67 11.07 -29.33
CA ARG A 35 -39.50 9.91 -28.96
C ARG A 35 -38.74 8.58 -29.01
N ALA A 36 -37.90 8.38 -30.03
CA ALA A 36 -37.09 7.17 -30.18
C ALA A 36 -36.05 6.99 -29.05
N THR A 37 -35.52 8.06 -28.48
CA THR A 37 -34.60 8.01 -27.34
C THR A 37 -35.33 7.57 -26.07
N VAL A 38 -36.52 8.12 -25.81
CA VAL A 38 -37.39 7.74 -24.69
C VAL A 38 -37.73 6.25 -24.76
N LEU A 39 -38.18 5.76 -25.92
CA LEU A 39 -38.47 4.35 -26.16
C LEU A 39 -37.26 3.44 -25.91
N ARG A 40 -36.07 3.84 -26.37
CA ARG A 40 -34.83 3.06 -26.19
C ARG A 40 -34.43 2.94 -24.71
N ILE A 41 -34.67 3.99 -23.93
CA ILE A 41 -34.39 4.01 -22.49
C ILE A 41 -35.37 3.12 -21.74
N LEU A 42 -36.67 3.23 -22.02
CA LEU A 42 -37.71 2.40 -21.41
C LEU A 42 -37.57 0.92 -21.80
N ALA A 43 -37.14 0.61 -23.02
CA ALA A 43 -36.83 -0.75 -23.42
C ALA A 43 -35.64 -1.31 -22.62
N ALA A 44 -34.60 -0.50 -22.41
CA ALA A 44 -33.43 -0.90 -21.63
C ALA A 44 -33.75 -1.08 -20.13
N SER A 45 -34.66 -0.30 -19.54
CA SER A 45 -35.02 -0.45 -18.12
C SER A 45 -35.74 -1.76 -17.83
N ARG A 46 -36.57 -2.25 -18.77
CA ARG A 46 -37.25 -3.56 -18.65
C ARG A 46 -36.28 -4.75 -18.51
N CYS A 47 -35.04 -4.62 -19.00
CA CYS A 47 -34.04 -5.69 -19.00
C CYS A 47 -33.16 -5.74 -17.74
N ILE A 48 -33.09 -4.67 -16.93
CA ILE A 48 -32.05 -4.50 -15.89
C ILE A 48 -32.61 -4.78 -14.47
N GLY A 49 -33.91 -5.01 -14.33
CA GLY A 49 -34.59 -5.33 -13.07
C GLY A 49 -35.15 -4.08 -12.36
N ASN A 50 -36.11 -4.29 -11.45
CA ASN A 50 -36.77 -3.21 -10.72
C ASN A 50 -35.73 -2.40 -9.90
N ASN A 51 -35.87 -1.07 -9.86
CA ASN A 51 -35.01 -0.09 -9.19
C ASN A 51 -33.62 0.19 -9.80
N GLN A 52 -33.33 -0.24 -11.04
CA GLN A 52 -32.08 0.11 -11.72
C GLN A 52 -32.29 1.06 -12.92
N ILE A 53 -31.42 2.07 -13.04
CA ILE A 53 -31.43 3.02 -14.16
C ILE A 53 -30.46 2.52 -15.25
N PRO A 54 -30.91 2.34 -16.50
CA PRO A 54 -30.04 1.90 -17.59
C PRO A 54 -28.93 2.92 -17.83
N LEU A 55 -27.66 2.55 -17.65
CA LEU A 55 -26.53 3.45 -17.89
C LEU A 55 -26.23 3.61 -19.39
N PRO A 56 -25.74 4.77 -19.84
CA PRO A 56 -25.20 4.92 -21.19
C PRO A 56 -24.07 3.92 -21.43
N LYS A 57 -24.11 3.20 -22.56
CA LYS A 57 -23.02 2.29 -22.94
C LYS A 57 -21.72 3.08 -23.11
N PRO A 58 -20.59 2.63 -22.54
CA PRO A 58 -19.30 3.25 -22.78
C PRO A 58 -19.01 3.30 -24.28
N ARG A 59 -18.48 4.41 -24.76
CA ARG A 59 -18.03 4.50 -26.16
C ARG A 59 -16.80 3.62 -26.33
N LEU A 60 -16.74 2.89 -27.45
CA LEU A 60 -15.53 2.18 -27.84
C LEU A 60 -14.42 3.20 -28.07
N GLY A 61 -13.38 3.12 -27.25
CA GLY A 61 -12.21 3.98 -27.39
C GLY A 61 -11.36 3.61 -28.60
N LYS A 62 -10.42 4.49 -28.95
CA LYS A 62 -9.42 4.20 -29.98
C LYS A 62 -8.59 2.97 -29.58
N LYS A 63 -8.27 2.12 -30.57
CA LYS A 63 -7.36 0.98 -30.36
C LYS A 63 -6.03 1.44 -29.75
N LYS A 64 -5.50 0.65 -28.82
CA LYS A 64 -4.20 0.90 -28.17
C LYS A 64 -3.08 0.87 -29.20
N LYS A 65 -2.06 1.72 -29.03
CA LYS A 65 -0.83 1.69 -29.85
C LYS A 65 -0.02 0.41 -29.68
N THR A 66 -0.09 -0.22 -28.50
CA THR A 66 0.57 -1.48 -28.19
C THR A 66 -0.47 -2.59 -28.16
N PRO A 67 -0.27 -3.70 -28.91
CA PRO A 67 -1.09 -4.90 -28.77
C PRO A 67 -0.71 -5.67 -27.49
N GLU A 68 -1.59 -6.56 -27.04
CA GLU A 68 -1.45 -7.32 -25.79
C GLU A 68 -0.17 -8.16 -25.75
N ARG A 69 0.27 -8.70 -26.90
CA ARG A 69 1.54 -9.42 -27.02
C ARG A 69 2.74 -8.53 -26.68
N THR A 70 2.73 -7.28 -27.14
CA THR A 70 3.79 -6.31 -26.84
C THR A 70 3.77 -5.93 -25.36
N ASP A 71 2.58 -5.71 -24.78
CA ASP A 71 2.45 -5.42 -23.34
C ASP A 71 2.96 -6.59 -22.49
N THR A 72 2.78 -7.83 -22.95
CA THR A 72 3.33 -9.05 -22.29
C THR A 72 4.86 -9.08 -22.33
N LEU A 73 5.48 -8.67 -23.43
CA LEU A 73 6.94 -8.58 -23.53
C LEU A 73 7.50 -7.48 -22.62
N ILE A 74 6.87 -6.30 -22.62
CA ILE A 74 7.20 -5.20 -21.71
C ILE A 74 7.14 -5.68 -20.25
N LYS A 75 6.09 -6.43 -19.88
CA LYS A 75 5.94 -7.00 -18.53
C LYS A 75 7.09 -7.95 -18.18
N ARG A 76 7.50 -8.82 -19.10
CA ARG A 76 8.60 -9.78 -18.87
C ARG A 76 9.93 -9.07 -18.60
N CYS A 77 10.24 -8.00 -19.33
CA CYS A 77 11.47 -7.22 -19.09
C CYS A 77 11.51 -6.63 -17.68
N VAL A 78 10.39 -6.06 -17.22
CA VAL A 78 10.30 -5.50 -15.86
C VAL A 78 10.35 -6.59 -14.78
N ILE A 79 9.76 -7.76 -15.02
CA ILE A 79 9.87 -8.88 -14.04
C ILE A 79 11.31 -9.38 -13.95
N LYS A 80 12.02 -9.46 -15.09
CA LYS A 80 13.43 -9.88 -15.13
C LYS A 80 14.37 -8.86 -14.49
N ASN A 81 14.13 -7.56 -14.75
CA ASN A 81 14.87 -6.46 -14.15
C ASN A 81 13.90 -5.37 -13.67
N PRO A 82 13.52 -5.36 -12.38
CA PRO A 82 12.57 -4.38 -11.83
C PRO A 82 13.01 -2.92 -11.91
N PHE A 83 14.31 -2.67 -12.12
CA PHE A 83 14.88 -1.33 -12.21
C PHE A 83 14.98 -0.79 -13.64
N ILE A 84 14.57 -1.58 -14.64
CA ILE A 84 14.62 -1.17 -16.04
C ILE A 84 13.72 0.04 -16.31
N THR A 85 14.25 1.01 -17.03
CA THR A 85 13.55 2.25 -17.37
C THR A 85 12.69 2.08 -18.63
N SER A 86 11.68 2.95 -18.79
CA SER A 86 10.87 2.99 -20.02
C SER A 86 11.70 3.26 -21.29
N VAL A 87 12.85 3.93 -21.12
CA VAL A 87 13.80 4.23 -22.21
C VAL A 87 14.53 2.96 -22.62
N GLU A 88 15.04 2.20 -21.64
CA GLU A 88 15.73 0.93 -21.87
C GLU A 88 14.79 -0.12 -22.47
N ILE A 89 13.54 -0.22 -21.99
CA ILE A 89 12.52 -1.10 -22.58
C ILE A 89 12.30 -0.76 -24.06
N LYS A 90 12.28 0.53 -24.40
CA LYS A 90 12.12 0.98 -25.80
C LYS A 90 13.35 0.60 -26.65
N LYS A 91 14.56 0.69 -26.09
CA LYS A 91 15.81 0.29 -26.75
C LYS A 91 15.91 -1.23 -26.94
N GLU A 92 15.31 -2.02 -26.05
CA GLU A 92 15.31 -3.49 -26.13
C GLU A 92 14.43 -4.01 -27.28
N TYR A 93 13.36 -3.28 -27.62
CA TYR A 93 12.45 -3.64 -28.72
C TYR A 93 12.23 -2.48 -29.72
N PRO A 94 13.26 -2.08 -30.48
CA PRO A 94 13.19 -0.91 -31.36
C PRO A 94 12.14 -1.07 -32.47
N GLU A 95 11.98 -2.28 -33.02
CA GLU A 95 10.99 -2.55 -34.08
C GLU A 95 9.54 -2.47 -33.57
N LEU A 96 9.26 -2.99 -32.37
CA LEU A 96 7.91 -3.03 -31.81
C LEU A 96 7.49 -1.70 -31.19
N LEU A 97 8.45 -0.91 -30.69
CA LEU A 97 8.19 0.29 -29.89
C LEU A 97 8.64 1.60 -30.57
N ARG A 98 9.10 1.55 -31.82
CA ARG A 98 9.57 2.73 -32.60
C ARG A 98 8.62 3.93 -32.47
N ASN A 99 7.34 3.69 -32.74
CA ASN A 99 6.27 4.69 -32.80
C ASN A 99 5.51 4.87 -31.47
N VAL A 100 6.00 4.25 -30.40
CA VAL A 100 5.44 4.34 -29.04
C VAL A 100 6.29 5.30 -28.22
N SER A 101 5.66 6.26 -27.55
CA SER A 101 6.40 7.16 -26.66
C SER A 101 6.77 6.46 -25.35
N GLU A 102 7.87 6.87 -24.73
CA GLU A 102 8.28 6.36 -23.41
C GLU A 102 7.19 6.56 -22.35
N ARG A 103 6.45 7.68 -22.44
CA ARG A 103 5.28 7.94 -21.61
C ARG A 103 4.20 6.88 -21.80
N THR A 104 3.94 6.45 -23.03
CA THR A 104 2.96 5.38 -23.31
C THR A 104 3.40 4.08 -22.64
N ILE A 105 4.69 3.72 -22.72
CA ILE A 105 5.24 2.53 -22.05
C ILE A 105 5.03 2.63 -20.53
N ARG A 106 5.33 3.78 -19.93
CA ARG A 106 5.11 4.03 -18.50
C ARG A 106 3.64 3.95 -18.10
N ASP A 107 2.74 4.52 -18.90
CA ASP A 107 1.29 4.44 -18.67
C ASP A 107 0.80 2.98 -18.75
N ARG A 108 1.33 2.16 -19.67
CA ARG A 108 1.03 0.72 -19.73
C ARG A 108 1.47 0.00 -18.45
N LEU A 109 2.70 0.23 -18.01
CA LEU A 109 3.20 -0.36 -16.77
C LEU A 109 2.33 0.02 -15.57
N HIS A 110 2.02 1.30 -15.40
CA HIS A 110 1.33 1.80 -14.20
C HIS A 110 -0.19 1.56 -14.22
N ARG A 111 -0.87 1.84 -15.34
CA ARG A 111 -2.34 1.84 -15.42
C ARG A 111 -2.89 0.47 -15.77
N ASP A 112 -2.28 -0.19 -16.75
CA ASP A 112 -2.79 -1.43 -17.33
C ASP A 112 -2.22 -2.64 -16.59
N LEU A 113 -0.89 -2.70 -16.43
CA LEU A 113 -0.18 -3.82 -15.80
C LEU A 113 -0.05 -3.71 -14.27
N LYS A 114 -0.41 -2.56 -13.69
CA LYS A 114 -0.30 -2.25 -12.25
C LYS A 114 1.11 -2.41 -11.66
N LEU A 115 2.14 -2.35 -12.48
CA LEU A 115 3.55 -2.36 -12.09
C LEU A 115 4.01 -0.92 -11.86
N ARG A 116 3.81 -0.42 -10.63
CA ARG A 116 4.23 0.91 -10.24
C ARG A 116 5.68 0.89 -9.77
N ALA A 117 6.46 1.86 -10.21
CA ALA A 117 7.77 2.10 -9.62
C ALA A 117 7.60 2.67 -8.21
N HIS A 118 8.27 2.07 -7.23
CA HIS A 118 8.38 2.57 -5.87
C HIS A 118 9.81 3.01 -5.62
N ARG A 119 9.97 4.19 -4.98
CA ARG A 119 11.27 4.59 -4.41
C ARG A 119 11.26 4.17 -2.95
N ALA A 120 12.26 3.40 -2.53
CA ALA A 120 12.45 3.12 -1.12
C ALA A 120 12.63 4.44 -0.35
N ALA A 121 11.90 4.62 0.74
CA ALA A 121 12.04 5.79 1.59
C ALA A 121 13.46 5.82 2.16
N ARG A 122 14.23 6.85 1.85
CA ARG A 122 15.53 7.11 2.48
C ARG A 122 15.28 7.73 3.84
N LYS A 123 15.14 6.91 4.87
CA LYS A 123 15.09 7.39 6.26
C LYS A 123 16.53 7.64 6.72
N PRO A 124 16.87 8.80 7.31
CA PRO A 124 18.20 8.99 7.88
C PRO A 124 18.39 7.94 8.98
N TYR A 125 19.38 7.07 8.76
CA TYR A 125 19.70 5.98 9.65
C TYR A 125 20.53 6.53 10.83
N LEU A 126 19.87 6.67 11.98
CA LEU A 126 20.45 7.12 13.25
C LEU A 126 20.98 8.57 13.22
N THR A 127 20.73 9.32 14.29
CA THR A 127 21.35 10.65 14.45
C THR A 127 22.84 10.49 14.77
N LYS A 128 23.64 11.54 14.60
CA LYS A 128 25.06 11.53 14.99
C LYS A 128 25.25 11.11 16.47
N SER A 129 24.36 11.60 17.34
CA SER A 129 24.37 11.23 18.77
C SER A 129 24.09 9.74 18.99
N MET A 130 23.14 9.15 18.26
CA MET A 130 22.84 7.72 18.36
C MET A 130 24.01 6.84 17.90
N LYS A 131 24.79 7.29 16.91
CA LYS A 131 25.99 6.57 16.42
C LYS A 131 27.15 6.54 17.42
N ASN A 132 27.15 7.43 18.41
CA ASN A 132 28.14 7.42 19.48
C ASN A 132 27.84 6.37 20.57
N GLY A 133 26.65 5.76 20.55
CA GLY A 133 26.28 4.66 21.44
C GLY A 133 26.66 3.29 20.88
N ILE A 134 26.59 2.27 21.73
CA ILE A 134 26.74 0.86 21.33
C ILE A 134 25.37 0.32 20.92
N PHE A 135 25.29 -0.23 19.72
CA PHE A 135 24.08 -0.82 19.18
C PHE A 135 23.87 -2.23 19.72
N LEU A 136 22.65 -2.49 20.19
CA LEU A 136 22.21 -3.77 20.70
C LEU A 136 21.12 -4.34 19.79
N HIS A 137 21.33 -5.54 19.26
CA HIS A 137 20.33 -6.36 18.57
C HIS A 137 20.59 -7.84 18.86
N ASP A 138 19.58 -8.68 18.64
CA ASP A 138 19.73 -10.12 18.86
C ASP A 138 20.59 -10.80 17.77
N GLY A 139 21.00 -12.03 18.04
CA GLY A 139 21.81 -12.84 17.11
C GLY A 139 21.02 -13.49 15.97
N ALA A 140 19.80 -13.04 15.63
CA ALA A 140 19.00 -13.69 14.60
C ALA A 140 19.70 -13.68 13.22
N PRO A 141 19.54 -14.71 12.37
CA PRO A 141 20.23 -14.79 11.08
C PRO A 141 20.08 -13.56 10.17
N PRO A 142 18.91 -12.88 10.10
CA PRO A 142 18.77 -11.65 9.32
C PRO A 142 19.66 -10.50 9.83
N HIS A 143 19.89 -10.42 11.14
CA HIS A 143 20.68 -9.38 11.79
C HIS A 143 22.19 -9.61 11.64
N LYS A 144 22.62 -10.88 11.53
CA LYS A 144 24.03 -11.26 11.35
C LYS A 144 24.44 -11.51 9.90
N CYS A 145 23.56 -11.21 8.93
CA CYS A 145 23.88 -11.39 7.51
C CYS A 145 24.97 -10.41 7.04
N LYS A 146 25.69 -10.78 5.96
CA LYS A 146 26.81 -9.99 5.41
C LYS A 146 26.44 -8.54 5.12
N ASN A 147 25.27 -8.32 4.55
CA ASN A 147 24.80 -6.98 4.16
C ASN A 147 24.58 -6.07 5.38
N VAL A 148 24.00 -6.59 6.46
CA VAL A 148 23.77 -5.81 7.68
C VAL A 148 25.10 -5.49 8.37
N ASN A 149 25.98 -6.48 8.54
CA ASN A 149 27.29 -6.26 9.14
C ASN A 149 28.15 -5.28 8.34
N GLN A 150 28.11 -5.35 7.00
CA GLN A 150 28.78 -4.38 6.14
C GLN A 150 28.20 -2.97 6.34
N TRP A 151 26.89 -2.83 6.36
CA TRP A 151 26.23 -1.54 6.57
C TRP A 151 26.54 -0.92 7.93
N LEU A 152 26.58 -1.71 9.01
CA LEU A 152 26.95 -1.25 10.35
C LEU A 152 28.39 -0.71 10.38
N ARG A 153 29.33 -1.43 9.76
CA ARG A 153 30.74 -1.00 9.63
C ARG A 153 30.88 0.29 8.84
N GLU A 154 30.26 0.36 7.66
CA GLU A 154 30.29 1.56 6.80
C GLU A 154 29.69 2.79 7.48
N ASN A 155 28.79 2.59 8.46
CA ASN A 155 28.14 3.66 9.20
C ASN A 155 28.80 3.99 10.55
N ASN A 156 29.90 3.32 10.90
CA ASN A 156 30.61 3.44 12.19
C ASN A 156 29.68 3.21 13.39
N ILE A 157 28.86 2.16 13.32
CA ILE A 157 27.94 1.79 14.41
C ILE A 157 28.58 0.60 15.16
N PRO A 158 29.12 0.81 16.38
CA PRO A 158 29.67 -0.28 17.16
C PRO A 158 28.55 -1.18 17.66
N GLU A 159 28.76 -2.50 17.61
CA GLU A 159 27.81 -3.50 18.09
C GLU A 159 28.32 -4.13 19.39
N ILE A 160 27.43 -4.45 20.32
CA ILE A 160 27.75 -5.31 21.47
C ILE A 160 27.62 -6.79 21.06
N GLU A 161 28.54 -7.63 21.52
CA GLU A 161 28.38 -9.07 21.40
C GLU A 161 27.22 -9.54 22.30
N TRP A 162 26.27 -10.26 21.71
CA TRP A 162 25.06 -10.70 22.40
C TRP A 162 24.98 -12.22 22.46
N PRO A 163 24.79 -12.81 23.66
CA PRO A 163 24.61 -14.25 23.78
C PRO A 163 23.31 -14.71 23.11
N GLY A 164 23.35 -15.90 22.50
CA GLY A 164 22.16 -16.53 21.94
C GLY A 164 21.11 -16.82 23.01
N ASN A 165 19.83 -16.85 22.63
CA ASN A 165 18.71 -17.23 23.50
C ASN A 165 18.65 -16.48 24.85
N SER A 166 19.06 -15.22 24.88
CA SER A 166 19.09 -14.41 26.11
C SER A 166 18.07 -13.25 26.07
N PRO A 167 16.75 -13.52 26.06
CA PRO A 167 15.73 -12.48 26.10
C PRO A 167 15.75 -11.70 27.42
N ASP A 168 16.07 -12.35 28.56
CA ASP A 168 16.15 -11.76 29.90
C ASP A 168 17.11 -10.54 29.95
N LEU A 169 18.17 -10.60 29.14
CA LEU A 169 19.15 -9.54 29.05
C LEU A 169 18.63 -8.36 28.24
N ASN A 170 17.68 -8.52 27.32
CA ASN A 170 17.28 -7.49 26.37
C ASN A 170 16.29 -6.50 27.01
N PRO A 171 16.69 -5.24 27.30
CA PRO A 171 15.83 -4.23 27.93
C PRO A 171 14.49 -4.00 27.24
N ILE A 172 14.46 -4.15 25.90
CA ILE A 172 13.26 -3.84 25.11
C ILE A 172 12.12 -4.83 25.38
N GLU A 173 12.42 -6.05 25.86
CA GLU A 173 11.38 -7.04 26.19
C GLU A 173 10.50 -6.56 27.36
N ASN A 174 11.04 -5.78 28.29
CA ASN A 174 10.24 -5.15 29.34
C ASN A 174 9.30 -4.09 28.77
N VAL A 175 9.76 -3.31 27.78
CA VAL A 175 8.93 -2.33 27.08
C VAL A 175 7.80 -3.04 26.32
N TRP A 176 8.11 -4.12 25.61
CA TRP A 176 7.09 -4.92 24.93
C TRP A 176 6.09 -5.55 25.89
N SER A 177 6.55 -6.03 27.04
CA SER A 177 5.68 -6.59 28.07
C SER A 177 4.74 -5.54 28.65
N LEU A 178 5.24 -4.33 28.94
CA LEU A 178 4.43 -3.18 29.34
C LEU A 178 3.36 -2.87 28.29
N MET A 179 3.76 -2.70 27.04
CA MET A 179 2.83 -2.38 25.95
C MET A 179 1.79 -3.47 25.72
N LYS A 180 2.17 -4.75 25.77
CA LYS A 180 1.23 -5.88 25.64
C LYS A 180 0.21 -5.90 26.77
N ASN A 181 0.61 -5.58 27.99
CA ASN A 181 -0.31 -5.47 29.11
C ASN A 181 -1.29 -4.30 28.93
N GLU A 182 -0.79 -3.14 28.49
CA GLU A 182 -1.62 -1.97 28.20
C GLU A 182 -2.56 -2.15 27.00
N LEU A 183 -2.23 -3.07 26.08
CA LEU A 183 -3.11 -3.43 24.98
C LEU A 183 -4.27 -4.33 25.42
N LYS A 184 -4.16 -5.05 26.55
CA LYS A 184 -5.25 -5.90 27.04
C LYS A 184 -6.47 -5.04 27.35
N GLY A 185 -7.60 -5.38 26.74
CA GLY A 185 -8.86 -4.65 26.92
C GLY A 185 -9.03 -3.41 26.01
N LYS A 186 -8.10 -3.13 25.10
CA LYS A 186 -8.28 -2.10 24.05
C LYS A 186 -8.82 -2.70 22.77
N ASP A 187 -9.52 -1.89 21.97
CA ASP A 187 -10.01 -2.33 20.66
C ASP A 187 -8.85 -2.49 19.67
N THR A 188 -8.52 -3.74 19.37
CA THR A 188 -7.53 -4.13 18.36
C THR A 188 -8.16 -4.97 17.25
N SER A 189 -9.46 -4.80 16.99
CA SER A 189 -10.25 -5.59 16.03
C SER A 189 -9.77 -5.46 14.58
N THR A 190 -9.12 -4.35 14.24
CA THR A 190 -8.55 -4.13 12.91
C THR A 190 -7.06 -3.82 13.00
N VAL A 191 -6.32 -4.13 11.93
CA VAL A 191 -4.89 -3.78 11.79
C VAL A 191 -4.67 -2.26 11.88
N ILE A 192 -5.67 -1.46 11.49
CA ILE A 192 -5.60 0.00 11.57
C ILE A 192 -5.66 0.43 13.04
N HIS A 193 -6.69 0.00 13.77
CA HIS A 193 -6.86 0.32 15.19
C HIS A 193 -5.67 -0.17 16.01
N LEU A 194 -5.20 -1.41 15.79
CA LEU A 194 -4.02 -1.95 16.47
C LEU A 194 -2.79 -1.05 16.28
N LYS A 195 -2.52 -0.60 15.05
CA LYS A 195 -1.37 0.28 14.76
C LYS A 195 -1.50 1.62 15.47
N GLU A 196 -2.68 2.22 15.44
CA GLU A 196 -2.94 3.50 16.11
C GLU A 196 -2.76 3.38 17.62
N THR A 197 -3.33 2.35 18.24
CA THR A 197 -3.21 2.09 19.68
C THR A 197 -1.76 1.84 20.09
N VAL A 198 -1.01 1.02 19.35
CA VAL A 198 0.42 0.75 19.62
C VAL A 198 1.25 2.03 19.55
N LEU A 199 1.01 2.88 18.54
CA LEU A 199 1.73 4.15 18.39
C LEU A 199 1.39 5.15 19.50
N GLN A 200 0.13 5.21 19.93
CA GLN A 200 -0.30 6.04 21.05
C GLN A 200 0.35 5.58 22.35
N LEU A 201 0.34 4.27 22.62
CA LEU A 201 0.99 3.69 23.79
C LEU A 201 2.49 3.99 23.80
N TRP A 202 3.18 3.75 22.68
CA TRP A 202 4.62 4.03 22.58
C TRP A 202 4.96 5.48 22.89
N ARG A 203 4.17 6.43 22.37
CA ARG A 203 4.35 7.87 22.62
C ARG A 203 4.03 8.28 24.05
N GLY A 204 3.21 7.51 24.75
CA GLY A 204 2.85 7.74 26.15
C GLY A 204 3.87 7.19 27.16
N ILE A 205 4.84 6.39 26.73
CA ILE A 205 5.89 5.90 27.62
C ILE A 205 6.86 7.03 27.91
N ASP A 206 7.01 7.36 29.19
CA ASP A 206 7.90 8.41 29.64
C ASP A 206 9.38 8.05 29.41
N SER A 207 10.18 9.05 29.04
CA SER A 207 11.62 8.89 28.79
C SER A 207 12.37 8.30 30.01
N SER A 208 11.96 8.63 31.24
CA SER A 208 12.57 8.11 32.47
C SER A 208 12.42 6.59 32.60
N TYR A 209 11.40 5.99 31.99
CA TYR A 209 11.22 4.54 31.98
C TYR A 209 12.33 3.87 31.16
N PHE A 210 12.67 4.43 29.99
CA PHE A 210 13.76 3.92 29.17
C PHE A 210 15.11 4.04 29.87
N GLU A 211 15.36 5.17 30.53
CA GLU A 211 16.58 5.38 31.34
C GLU A 211 16.66 4.34 32.47
N LYS A 212 15.58 4.12 33.21
CA LYS A 212 15.50 3.12 34.29
C LYS A 212 15.84 1.71 33.81
N ILE A 213 15.30 1.28 32.66
CA ILE A 213 15.60 -0.06 32.13
C ILE A 213 17.04 -0.11 31.62
N ALA A 214 17.54 0.90 30.92
CA ALA A 214 18.92 0.96 30.46
C ALA A 214 19.91 0.88 31.64
N SER A 215 19.68 1.64 32.72
CA SER A 215 20.47 1.59 33.95
C SER A 215 20.39 0.27 34.70
N SER A 216 19.45 -0.62 34.36
CA SER A 216 19.36 -1.96 34.96
C SER A 216 20.36 -2.96 34.38
N MET A 217 20.94 -2.67 33.20
CA MET A 217 21.80 -3.61 32.46
C MET A 217 22.97 -4.18 33.27
N PRO A 218 23.76 -3.40 34.02
CA PRO A 218 24.85 -3.94 34.82
C PRO A 218 24.39 -5.01 35.81
N ARG A 219 23.21 -4.82 36.43
CA ARG A 219 22.63 -5.78 37.38
C ARG A 219 22.15 -7.06 36.69
N ARG A 220 21.60 -6.96 35.47
CA ARG A 220 21.17 -8.13 34.68
C ARG A 220 22.35 -8.98 34.27
N ILE A 221 23.41 -8.33 33.76
CA ILE A 221 24.66 -9.00 33.39
C ILE A 221 25.25 -9.71 34.62
N GLN A 222 25.31 -9.04 35.77
CA GLN A 222 25.79 -9.67 37.01
C GLN A 222 24.93 -10.87 37.43
N ALA A 223 23.60 -10.80 37.24
CA ALA A 223 22.72 -11.92 37.53
C ALA A 223 23.02 -13.14 36.63
N VAL A 224 23.26 -12.93 35.33
CA VAL A 224 23.65 -14.00 34.40
C VAL A 224 25.02 -14.59 34.77
N ILE A 225 25.99 -13.75 35.14
CA ILE A 225 27.31 -14.21 35.61
C ILE A 225 27.16 -15.09 36.85
N ASN A 226 26.37 -14.66 37.83
CA ASN A 226 26.11 -15.42 39.06
C ASN A 226 25.35 -16.72 38.80
N ALA A 227 24.50 -16.75 37.76
CA ALA A 227 23.80 -17.94 37.31
C ALA A 227 24.63 -18.83 36.37
N HIS A 228 25.92 -18.51 36.14
CA HIS A 228 26.79 -19.25 35.21
C HIS A 228 26.19 -19.39 33.79
N GLY A 229 25.40 -18.41 33.34
CA GLY A 229 24.75 -18.43 32.03
C GLY A 229 23.34 -19.03 32.01
N ASP A 230 22.82 -19.53 33.14
CA ASP A 230 21.42 -19.98 33.25
C ASP A 230 20.44 -18.80 33.33
N ASN A 231 19.15 -19.13 33.18
CA ASN A 231 18.03 -18.19 33.22
C ASN A 231 18.05 -17.34 34.50
N THR A 232 17.63 -16.08 34.36
CA THR A 232 17.57 -15.16 35.49
C THR A 232 16.12 -14.78 35.82
N LYS A 233 15.94 -13.95 36.84
CA LYS A 233 14.62 -13.41 37.20
C LYS A 233 14.11 -12.30 36.25
N TYR A 234 14.92 -11.91 35.27
CA TYR A 234 14.68 -10.73 34.43
C TYR A 234 13.89 -11.05 33.17
#